data_AF-A0AAV1SD54-F1
#
_entry.id   AF-A0AAV1SD54-F1
#
_cell.length_a   1.000
_cell.length_b   1.000
_cell.length_c   1.000
_cell.angle_alpha   90.00
_cell.angle_beta   90.00
_cell.angle_gamma   90.00
#
_symmetry.space_group_name_H-M   'P 1'
#
loop_
_entity.id
_entity.type
_entity.pdbx_description
1 polymer ?
#
loop_
_entity_poly.entity_id
_entity_poly.type
_entity_poly.pdbx_seq_one_letter_code
_entity_poly.pdbx_strand_id
1 'polypeptide(L)'
;MALPKSSGRSWFSYFQYDEDRDSPNDARNVLLIVAGLIAAVTFQAGVNPPGGVWQDNENGDFAGRAIYASQPKAYYVFMVSNTLALSTSILVIGCLTYRFPFHFEIWVATASMIVTYGSAVFAVTPHEHVHFRYLLFAAVLPFVVRGWIHLCNKCRNRTHE
;
A
#
# COMPACT_ATOMS: atom_id res chain seq x y z
N MET A 1 22.37 -2.82 -34.76
CA MET A 1 22.16 -2.70 -33.30
C MET A 1 22.57 -4.02 -32.67
N ALA A 2 23.77 -4.07 -32.07
CA ALA A 2 24.32 -5.32 -31.52
C ALA A 2 23.86 -5.48 -30.07
N LEU A 3 23.25 -6.62 -29.75
CA LEU A 3 22.77 -6.94 -28.40
C LEU A 3 23.96 -7.27 -27.47
N PRO A 4 24.06 -6.64 -26.29
CA PRO A 4 25.13 -6.94 -25.34
C PRO A 4 24.94 -8.32 -24.68
N LYS A 5 26.06 -9.05 -24.62
CA LYS A 5 26.21 -10.43 -24.16
C LYS A 5 26.65 -10.45 -22.69
N SER A 6 25.73 -10.68 -21.74
CA SER A 6 25.98 -11.20 -20.39
C SER A 6 24.66 -11.33 -19.60
N SER A 7 24.16 -12.56 -19.48
CA SER A 7 22.74 -12.92 -19.43
C SER A 7 22.04 -12.86 -18.04
N GLY A 8 22.36 -11.90 -17.18
CA GLY A 8 21.58 -11.78 -15.92
C GLY A 8 21.79 -10.49 -15.16
N ARG A 9 23.05 -10.14 -14.86
CA ARG A 9 23.39 -8.85 -14.23
C ARG A 9 23.20 -7.68 -15.20
N SER A 10 23.47 -7.87 -16.50
CA SER A 10 23.42 -6.78 -17.50
C SER A 10 22.01 -6.28 -17.80
N TRP A 11 20.99 -7.15 -17.69
CA TRP A 11 19.62 -6.77 -18.04
C TRP A 11 19.00 -5.87 -16.98
N PHE A 12 19.18 -6.18 -15.69
CA PHE A 12 18.66 -5.35 -14.60
C PHE A 12 19.30 -3.95 -14.59
N SER A 13 20.61 -3.85 -14.83
CA SER A 13 21.32 -2.57 -14.94
C SER A 13 20.81 -1.68 -16.07
N TYR A 14 20.23 -2.25 -17.13
CA TYR A 14 19.65 -1.47 -18.23
C TYR A 14 18.34 -0.75 -17.83
N PHE A 15 17.58 -1.31 -16.89
CA PHE A 15 16.32 -0.74 -16.39
C PHE A 15 16.47 0.04 -15.07
N GLN A 16 17.71 0.19 -14.58
CA GLN A 16 17.94 1.03 -13.41
C GLN A 16 17.70 2.50 -13.77
N TYR A 17 17.10 3.22 -12.83
CA TYR A 17 16.98 4.67 -12.92
C TYR A 17 18.38 5.29 -12.97
N ASP A 18 18.60 6.16 -13.94
CA ASP A 18 19.86 6.84 -14.19
C ASP A 18 19.63 8.35 -14.16
N GLU A 19 20.21 9.05 -13.19
CA GLU A 19 20.00 10.50 -13.00
C GLU A 19 20.50 11.33 -14.18
N ASP A 20 21.44 10.83 -14.99
CA ASP A 20 21.96 11.52 -16.17
C ASP A 20 21.03 11.37 -17.39
N ARG A 21 20.22 10.29 -17.43
CA ARG A 21 19.36 9.93 -18.55
C ARG A 21 17.88 10.20 -18.30
N ASP A 22 17.42 10.01 -17.07
CA ASP A 22 16.01 10.05 -16.68
C ASP A 22 15.71 11.30 -15.86
N SER A 23 14.69 12.07 -16.27
CA SER A 23 14.32 13.26 -15.51
C SER A 23 13.57 12.88 -14.22
N PRO A 24 13.73 13.65 -13.12
CA PRO A 24 12.95 13.42 -11.90
C PRO A 24 11.44 13.47 -12.12
N ASN A 25 10.97 14.22 -13.12
CA ASN A 25 9.56 14.29 -13.48
C ASN A 25 9.07 13.00 -14.15
N ASP A 26 9.88 12.37 -15.01
CA ASP A 26 9.52 11.11 -15.66
C ASP A 26 9.45 9.97 -14.64
N ALA A 27 10.46 9.87 -13.77
CA ALA A 27 10.46 8.91 -12.67
C ALA A 27 9.24 9.11 -11.76
N ARG A 28 8.93 10.35 -11.42
CA ARG A 28 7.75 10.71 -10.61
C ARG A 28 6.44 10.30 -11.29
N ASN A 29 6.30 10.53 -12.59
CA ASN A 29 5.10 10.14 -13.34
C ASN A 29 4.93 8.61 -13.36
N VAL A 30 6.00 7.86 -13.64
CA VAL A 30 6.00 6.39 -13.62
C VAL A 30 5.64 5.87 -12.22
N LEU A 31 6.25 6.41 -11.17
CA LEU A 31 5.98 6.01 -9.80
C LEU A 31 4.54 6.32 -9.37
N LEU A 32 3.96 7.44 -9.80
CA LEU A 32 2.55 7.76 -9.56
C LEU A 32 1.61 6.75 -10.23
N ILE A 33 1.92 6.34 -11.46
CA ILE A 33 1.15 5.30 -12.17
C ILE A 33 1.23 3.99 -11.40
N VAL A 34 2.44 3.54 -11.05
CA VAL A 34 2.65 2.27 -10.33
C VAL A 34 1.96 2.30 -8.96
N ALA A 35 2.10 3.38 -8.21
CA ALA A 35 1.46 3.53 -6.90
C ALA A 35 -0.07 3.54 -7.01
N GLY A 36 -0.61 4.25 -8.00
CA GLY A 36 -2.05 4.27 -8.30
C GLY A 36 -2.60 2.89 -8.66
N LEU A 37 -1.87 2.12 -9.49
CA LEU A 37 -2.25 0.75 -9.84
C LEU A 37 -2.25 -0.18 -8.63
N ILE A 38 -1.22 -0.13 -7.79
CA ILE A 38 -1.16 -0.92 -6.55
C ILE A 38 -2.31 -0.53 -5.62
N ALA A 39 -2.58 0.77 -5.44
CA ALA A 39 -3.69 1.25 -4.63
C ALA A 39 -5.05 0.73 -5.15
N ALA A 40 -5.28 0.78 -6.47
CA ALA A 40 -6.50 0.26 -7.08
C ALA A 40 -6.66 -1.25 -6.87
N VAL A 41 -5.63 -2.04 -7.14
CA VAL A 41 -5.67 -3.51 -6.97
C VAL A 41 -5.91 -3.89 -5.51
N THR A 42 -5.20 -3.24 -4.58
CA THR A 42 -5.35 -3.52 -3.14
C THR A 42 -6.69 -3.07 -2.58
N PHE A 43 -7.25 -1.96 -3.07
CA PHE A 43 -8.61 -1.55 -2.71
C PHE A 43 -9.62 -2.60 -3.17
N GLN A 44 -9.56 -3.01 -4.45
CA GLN A 44 -10.47 -4.02 -5.01
C GLN A 44 -10.36 -5.36 -4.26
N ALA A 45 -9.14 -5.82 -3.96
CA ALA A 45 -8.92 -7.07 -3.26
C ALA A 45 -9.36 -7.04 -1.78
N GLY A 46 -9.30 -5.88 -1.13
CA GLY A 46 -9.74 -5.73 0.26
C GLY A 46 -11.25 -5.61 0.42
N VAL A 47 -11.93 -4.92 -0.51
CA VAL A 47 -13.41 -4.77 -0.46
C VAL A 47 -14.14 -5.98 -1.04
N ASN A 48 -13.47 -6.75 -1.91
CA ASN A 48 -13.98 -8.01 -2.46
C ASN A 48 -13.07 -9.16 -2.01
N PRO A 49 -13.27 -9.70 -0.80
CA PRO A 49 -12.40 -10.76 -0.29
C PRO A 49 -12.41 -11.99 -1.21
N PRO A 50 -11.28 -12.70 -1.36
CA PRO A 50 -11.23 -13.95 -2.11
C PRO A 50 -12.29 -14.94 -1.64
N GLY A 51 -12.99 -15.58 -2.57
CA GLY A 51 -14.11 -16.47 -2.23
C GLY A 51 -15.41 -15.76 -1.84
N GLY A 52 -15.42 -14.43 -1.78
CA GLY A 52 -16.60 -13.62 -1.52
C GLY A 52 -16.99 -13.53 -0.04
N VAL A 53 -18.23 -13.11 0.18
CA VAL A 53 -18.82 -12.94 1.51
C VAL A 53 -20.03 -13.85 1.68
N TRP A 54 -20.31 -14.23 2.92
CA TRP A 54 -21.55 -14.91 3.26
C TRP A 54 -22.76 -14.04 2.88
N GLN A 55 -23.79 -14.65 2.30
CA GLN A 55 -25.00 -13.95 1.86
C GLN A 55 -26.11 -14.02 2.92
N ASP A 56 -26.11 -15.09 3.73
CA ASP A 56 -27.12 -15.36 4.74
C ASP A 56 -26.49 -15.54 6.13
N ASN A 57 -27.31 -15.39 7.17
CA ASN A 57 -26.90 -15.59 8.57
C ASN A 57 -27.17 -17.05 8.98
N GLU A 58 -26.32 -17.98 8.54
CA GLU A 58 -26.44 -19.41 8.88
C GLU A 58 -25.18 -19.94 9.57
N ASN A 59 -25.33 -20.97 10.41
CA ASN A 59 -24.23 -21.73 11.02
C ASN A 59 -23.18 -20.93 11.82
N GLY A 60 -23.56 -19.76 12.35
CA GLY A 60 -22.66 -18.89 13.12
C GLY A 60 -21.85 -17.89 12.27
N ASP A 61 -22.08 -17.91 10.96
CA ASP A 61 -21.59 -16.89 10.03
C ASP A 61 -22.61 -15.75 9.88
N PHE A 62 -22.11 -14.56 9.56
CA PHE A 62 -22.92 -13.36 9.36
C PHE A 62 -22.77 -12.87 7.92
N ALA A 63 -23.89 -12.47 7.32
CA ALA A 63 -23.92 -11.86 6.00
C ALA A 63 -22.94 -10.68 5.92
N GLY A 64 -22.18 -10.62 4.83
CA GLY A 64 -21.13 -9.62 4.62
C GLY A 64 -19.75 -10.00 5.18
N ARG A 65 -19.63 -11.02 6.04
CA ARG A 65 -18.31 -11.52 6.47
C ARG A 65 -17.64 -12.29 5.35
N ALA A 66 -16.31 -12.14 5.24
CA ALA A 66 -15.52 -12.86 4.27
C ALA A 66 -15.57 -14.37 4.53
N ILE A 67 -15.91 -15.16 3.50
CA ILE A 67 -15.81 -16.63 3.55
C ILE A 67 -14.34 -17.03 3.79
N TYR A 68 -13.40 -16.25 3.26
CA TYR A 68 -11.97 -16.48 3.48
C TYR A 68 -11.56 -16.41 4.96
N ALA A 69 -12.32 -15.71 5.79
CA ALA A 69 -12.04 -15.59 7.22
C ALA A 69 -12.19 -16.92 7.98
N SER A 70 -12.83 -17.94 7.39
CA SER A 70 -12.87 -19.31 7.94
C SER A 70 -11.48 -19.97 8.00
N GLN A 71 -10.48 -19.44 7.26
CA GLN A 71 -9.06 -19.80 7.39
C GLN A 71 -8.26 -18.62 8.00
N PRO A 72 -8.35 -18.41 9.32
CA PRO A 72 -7.93 -17.15 9.95
C PRO A 72 -6.47 -16.80 9.69
N LYS A 73 -5.55 -17.78 9.74
CA LYS A 73 -4.11 -17.54 9.51
C LYS A 73 -3.84 -16.98 8.10
N ALA A 74 -4.39 -17.63 7.06
CA ALA A 74 -4.18 -17.22 5.69
C ALA A 74 -4.88 -15.88 5.38
N TYR A 75 -6.09 -15.71 5.90
CA TYR A 75 -6.86 -14.47 5.78
C TYR A 75 -6.12 -13.26 6.36
N TYR A 76 -5.58 -13.37 7.57
CA TYR A 76 -4.87 -12.25 8.19
C TYR A 76 -3.54 -11.95 7.53
N VAL A 77 -2.81 -12.96 7.04
CA VAL A 77 -1.60 -12.72 6.22
C VAL A 77 -1.97 -11.93 4.97
N PHE A 78 -3.01 -12.35 4.25
CA PHE A 78 -3.53 -11.63 3.08
C PHE A 78 -3.91 -10.19 3.41
N MET A 79 -4.75 -9.98 4.44
CA MET A 79 -5.25 -8.67 4.79
C MET A 79 -4.15 -7.72 5.29
N VAL A 80 -3.20 -8.21 6.08
CA VAL A 80 -2.03 -7.43 6.54
C VAL A 80 -1.16 -7.01 5.37
N SER A 81 -0.79 -7.95 4.49
CA SER A 81 0.01 -7.65 3.30
C SER A 81 -0.70 -6.67 2.36
N ASN A 82 -2.00 -6.84 2.14
CA ASN A 82 -2.79 -5.96 1.30
C ASN A 82 -2.89 -4.54 1.88
N THR A 83 -3.14 -4.44 3.20
CA THR A 83 -3.21 -3.15 3.90
C THR A 83 -1.85 -2.42 3.89
N LEU A 84 -0.75 -3.16 4.07
CA LEU A 84 0.61 -2.61 3.96
C LEU A 84 0.89 -2.05 2.56
N ALA A 85 0.50 -2.79 1.51
CA ALA A 85 0.68 -2.37 0.13
C ALA A 85 -0.14 -1.10 -0.17
N LEU A 86 -1.43 -1.05 0.21
CA LEU A 86 -2.28 0.13 0.04
C LEU A 86 -1.69 1.35 0.77
N SER A 87 -1.28 1.18 2.03
CA SER A 87 -0.74 2.26 2.87
C SER A 87 0.58 2.81 2.32
N THR A 88 1.43 1.92 1.81
CA THR A 88 2.70 2.30 1.16
C THR A 88 2.43 3.07 -0.13
N SER A 89 1.48 2.63 -0.96
CA SER A 89 1.09 3.34 -2.18
C SER A 89 0.54 4.73 -1.90
N ILE A 90 -0.32 4.86 -0.89
CA ILE A 90 -0.86 6.15 -0.44
C ILE A 90 0.27 7.10 -0.01
N LEU A 91 1.24 6.60 0.76
CA LEU A 91 2.42 7.38 1.13
C LEU A 91 3.22 7.85 -0.07
N VAL A 92 3.47 6.98 -1.04
CA VAL A 92 4.19 7.32 -2.26
C VAL A 92 3.42 8.39 -3.04
N ILE A 93 2.11 8.21 -3.22
CA ILE A 93 1.24 9.21 -3.87
C ILE A 93 1.32 10.55 -3.13
N GLY A 94 1.18 10.57 -1.80
CA GLY A 94 1.26 11.79 -1.00
C GLY A 94 2.63 12.49 -1.10
N CYS A 95 3.71 11.72 -1.10
CA CYS A 95 5.07 12.27 -1.22
C CYS A 95 5.33 12.83 -2.62
N LEU A 96 4.89 12.12 -3.66
CA LEU A 96 5.09 12.54 -5.03
C LEU A 96 4.18 13.71 -5.38
N THR A 97 2.95 13.79 -4.87
CA THR A 97 2.01 14.89 -5.21
C THR A 97 2.22 16.17 -4.39
N TYR A 98 3.20 16.20 -3.48
CA TYR A 98 3.51 17.37 -2.66
C TYR A 98 3.80 18.61 -3.53
N ARG A 99 3.15 19.74 -3.24
CA ARG A 99 3.17 21.01 -3.99
C ARG A 99 2.46 21.02 -5.36
N PHE A 100 1.63 20.03 -5.68
CA PHE A 100 0.76 20.12 -6.86
C PHE A 100 -0.42 21.08 -6.66
N PRO A 101 -0.90 21.75 -7.73
CA PRO A 101 -2.02 22.70 -7.63
C PRO A 101 -3.30 22.05 -7.10
N PHE A 102 -3.48 20.74 -7.30
CA PHE A 102 -4.63 19.95 -6.80
C PHE A 102 -4.29 19.03 -5.63
N HIS A 103 -3.25 19.37 -4.86
CA HIS A 103 -2.78 18.54 -3.75
C HIS A 103 -3.88 18.34 -2.69
N PHE A 104 -4.65 19.38 -2.38
CA PHE A 104 -5.72 19.29 -1.38
C PHE A 104 -6.80 18.28 -1.80
N GLU A 105 -7.25 18.35 -3.04
CA GLU A 105 -8.23 17.43 -3.61
C GLU A 105 -7.75 15.99 -3.60
N ILE A 106 -6.47 15.76 -3.93
CA ILE A 106 -5.84 14.44 -3.87
C ILE A 106 -5.85 13.91 -2.43
N TRP A 107 -5.52 14.74 -1.43
CA TRP A 107 -5.55 14.32 -0.03
C TRP A 107 -6.96 14.05 0.48
N VAL A 108 -7.94 14.86 0.09
CA VAL A 108 -9.35 14.63 0.43
C VAL A 108 -9.83 13.31 -0.18
N ALA A 109 -9.55 13.07 -1.46
CA ALA A 109 -9.89 11.81 -2.13
C ALA A 109 -9.20 10.60 -1.46
N THR A 110 -7.91 10.73 -1.14
CA THR A 110 -7.14 9.69 -0.47
C THR A 110 -7.68 9.39 0.94
N ALA A 111 -8.01 10.43 1.71
CA ALA A 111 -8.59 10.27 3.04
C ALA A 111 -9.96 9.57 2.96
N SER A 112 -10.82 9.99 2.02
CA SER A 112 -12.09 9.34 1.76
C SER A 112 -11.90 7.86 1.40
N MET A 113 -10.91 7.53 0.57
CA MET A 113 -10.60 6.16 0.17
C MET A 113 -10.11 5.31 1.36
N ILE A 114 -9.31 5.88 2.28
CA ILE A 114 -8.88 5.17 3.50
C ILE A 114 -10.10 4.84 4.37
N VAL A 115 -11.03 5.79 4.53
CA VAL A 115 -12.23 5.59 5.33
C VAL A 115 -13.12 4.50 4.73
N THR A 116 -13.34 4.51 3.41
CA THR A 116 -14.15 3.48 2.75
C THR A 116 -13.48 2.11 2.80
N TYR A 117 -12.15 2.06 2.60
CA TYR A 117 -11.39 0.82 2.75
C TYR A 117 -11.49 0.27 4.18
N GLY A 118 -11.24 1.11 5.19
CA GLY A 118 -11.33 0.72 6.59
C GLY A 118 -12.74 0.22 6.97
N SER A 119 -13.78 0.89 6.48
CA SER A 119 -15.17 0.48 6.69
C SER A 119 -15.47 -0.87 6.04
N ALA A 120 -15.02 -1.10 4.81
CA ALA A 120 -15.19 -2.37 4.11
C ALA A 120 -14.45 -3.50 4.82
N VAL A 121 -13.18 -3.29 5.20
CA VAL A 121 -12.38 -4.25 5.97
C VAL A 121 -13.08 -4.60 7.29
N PHE A 122 -13.58 -3.60 8.02
CA PHE A 122 -14.31 -3.80 9.26
C PHE A 122 -15.59 -4.64 9.07
N ALA A 123 -16.31 -4.43 7.96
CA ALA A 123 -17.51 -5.20 7.65
C ALA A 123 -17.18 -6.68 7.31
N VAL A 124 -16.11 -6.93 6.56
CA VAL A 124 -15.76 -8.29 6.11
C VAL A 124 -14.95 -9.10 7.14
N THR A 125 -14.23 -8.45 8.06
CA THR A 125 -13.35 -9.10 9.05
C THR A 125 -14.12 -9.48 10.34
N PRO A 126 -14.03 -10.74 10.80
CA PRO A 126 -14.55 -11.13 12.12
C PRO A 126 -13.84 -10.37 13.24
N HIS A 127 -14.62 -9.89 14.22
CA HIS A 127 -14.11 -9.07 15.31
C HIS A 127 -13.41 -9.91 16.39
N GLU A 128 -12.15 -10.28 16.14
CA GLU A 128 -11.24 -10.70 17.19
C GLU A 128 -10.24 -9.58 17.47
N HIS A 129 -10.33 -8.99 18.68
CA HIS A 129 -9.57 -7.79 19.06
C HIS A 129 -8.06 -7.91 18.82
N VAL A 130 -7.47 -9.09 18.94
CA VAL A 130 -6.03 -9.31 18.76
C VAL A 130 -5.61 -9.20 17.30
N HIS A 131 -6.39 -9.73 16.37
CA HIS A 131 -6.02 -9.78 14.98
C HIS A 131 -6.33 -8.48 14.23
N PHE A 132 -7.39 -7.78 14.64
CA PHE A 132 -7.70 -6.43 14.15
C PHE A 132 -6.59 -5.42 14.45
N ARG A 133 -5.88 -5.56 15.58
CA ARG A 133 -4.74 -4.70 15.92
C ARG A 133 -3.61 -4.83 14.89
N TYR A 134 -3.34 -6.00 14.34
CA TYR A 134 -2.31 -6.16 13.30
C TYR A 134 -2.64 -5.38 12.03
N LEU A 135 -3.92 -5.25 11.66
CA LEU A 135 -4.35 -4.43 10.53
C LEU A 135 -4.12 -2.94 10.78
N LEU A 136 -4.40 -2.46 12.00
CA LEU A 136 -4.09 -1.08 12.39
C LEU A 136 -2.59 -0.80 12.38
N PHE A 137 -1.78 -1.72 12.92
CA PHE A 137 -0.32 -1.60 12.87
C PHE A 137 0.20 -1.60 11.43
N ALA A 138 -0.32 -2.49 10.58
CA ALA A 138 0.00 -2.54 9.15
C ALA A 138 -0.31 -1.23 8.44
N ALA A 139 -1.44 -0.59 8.74
CA ALA A 139 -1.82 0.68 8.14
C ALA A 139 -0.85 1.83 8.50
N VAL A 140 -0.39 1.85 9.76
CA VAL A 140 0.44 2.94 10.29
C VAL A 140 1.94 2.71 10.06
N LEU A 141 2.38 1.46 9.89
CA LEU A 141 3.79 1.07 9.80
C LEU A 141 4.58 1.86 8.73
N PRO A 142 4.12 1.99 7.48
CA PRO A 142 4.88 2.70 6.45
C PRO A 142 5.13 4.17 6.82
N PHE A 143 4.18 4.81 7.51
CA PHE A 143 4.28 6.21 7.93
C PHE A 143 5.29 6.36 9.07
N VAL A 144 5.25 5.44 10.03
CA VAL A 144 6.19 5.40 11.16
C VAL A 144 7.62 5.15 10.67
N VAL A 145 7.81 4.20 9.76
CA VAL A 145 9.14 3.91 9.19
C VAL A 145 9.69 5.14 8.48
N ARG A 146 8.88 5.84 7.68
CA ARG A 146 9.31 7.06 6.98
C ARG A 146 9.62 8.20 7.95
N GLY A 147 8.79 8.40 8.98
CA GLY A 147 9.04 9.36 10.05
C GLY A 147 10.32 9.06 10.82
N TRP A 148 10.56 7.78 11.13
CA TRP A 148 11.77 7.32 11.80
C TRP A 148 13.02 7.58 10.96
N ILE A 149 13.01 7.24 9.66
CA ILE A 149 14.12 7.52 8.74
C ILE A 149 14.42 9.02 8.70
N HIS A 150 13.39 9.86 8.62
CA HIS A 150 13.55 11.31 8.61
C HIS A 150 14.19 11.82 9.91
N LEU A 151 13.75 11.31 11.07
CA LEU A 151 14.33 11.63 12.38
C LEU A 151 15.79 11.15 12.48
N CYS A 152 16.09 9.92 12.09
CA CYS A 152 17.46 9.39 12.08
C CYS A 152 18.39 10.22 11.18
N ASN A 153 17.93 10.60 9.98
CA ASN A 153 18.70 11.45 9.08
C ASN A 153 18.92 12.84 9.67
N LYS A 154 17.90 13.43 10.31
CA LYS A 154 18.00 14.72 10.99
C LYS A 154 18.99 14.67 12.16
N CYS A 155 18.95 13.62 12.97
CA CYS A 155 19.90 13.42 14.07
C CYS A 155 21.32 13.20 13.55
N ARG A 156 21.50 12.41 12.49
CA ARG A 156 22.81 12.19 11.86
C ARG A 156 23.42 13.49 11.35
N ASN A 157 22.66 14.32 10.64
CA ASN A 157 23.19 15.58 10.11
C ASN A 157 23.58 16.56 11.23
N ARG A 158 22.87 16.55 12.37
CA ARG A 158 23.19 17.38 13.55
C ARG A 158 24.46 16.99 14.28
N THR A 159 24.97 15.76 14.08
CA THR A 159 26.21 15.28 14.72
C THR A 159 27.45 15.54 13.86
N HIS A 160 27.27 15.94 12.60
CA HIS A 160 28.35 16.27 11.66
C HIS A 160 28.52 17.78 11.42
N GLU A 161 27.72 18.62 12.10
CA GLU A 161 27.86 20.08 12.21
C GLU A 161 28.50 20.45 13.55
#